data_AF-S9SCI4-F1
#
_entry.id   AF-S9SCI4-F1
#
_cell.length_a   1.000
_cell.length_b   1.000
_cell.length_c   1.000
_cell.angle_alpha   90.00
_cell.angle_beta   90.00
_cell.angle_gamma   90.00
#
_symmetry.space_group_name_H-M   'P 1'
#
loop_
_entity.id
_entity.type
_entity.pdbx_description
1 polymer ?
#
loop_
_entity_poly.entity_id
_entity_poly.type
_entity_poly.pdbx_seq_one_letter_code
_entity_poly.pdbx_strand_id
1 'polypeptide(L)'
;MSFLSGGNAVFIAELYGRYLDDPASVDPSWVRFFHELHDDPGALAGDFKGQGALKRDLKVIGAADPDAPPPAKKDAKAASAAVAASSDPAAIRQAQLDSIRALMLIRSYRVRGHLQAELDPLGLSTPEQHPELDYRTYGFTDADLDREIFIDNVLGLETATLRKIMQVLRDTYCARI
;
A
#
# COMPACT_ATOMS: atom_id res chain seq x y z
N MET A 1 28.04 -4.77 4.79
CA MET A 1 27.39 -3.44 4.77
C MET A 1 26.04 -3.61 4.11
N SER A 2 24.95 -3.46 4.86
CA SER A 2 23.58 -3.71 4.37
C SER A 2 23.14 -2.59 3.44
N PHE A 3 22.90 -2.93 2.17
CA PHE A 3 22.45 -2.03 1.11
C PHE A 3 20.92 -1.80 1.12
N LEU A 4 20.19 -2.59 1.91
CA LEU A 4 18.72 -2.59 2.03
C LEU A 4 18.22 -1.77 3.23
N SER A 5 18.92 -0.68 3.56
CA SER A 5 18.42 0.29 4.53
C SER A 5 17.18 0.97 3.96
N GLY A 6 16.06 0.94 4.69
CA GLY A 6 14.71 1.34 4.25
C GLY A 6 14.52 2.80 3.81
N GLY A 7 15.60 3.57 3.66
CA GLY A 7 15.59 4.92 3.09
C GLY A 7 15.60 4.98 1.57
N ASN A 8 15.86 3.87 0.85
CA ASN A 8 16.11 3.88 -0.60
C ASN A 8 15.06 3.11 -1.43
N ALA A 9 13.85 2.92 -0.92
CA ALA A 9 12.80 2.16 -1.59
C ALA A 9 12.42 2.70 -2.98
N VAL A 10 12.46 4.03 -3.16
CA VAL A 10 12.20 4.69 -4.46
C VAL A 10 13.29 4.35 -5.47
N PHE A 11 14.56 4.40 -5.05
CA PHE A 11 15.70 4.03 -5.89
C PHE A 11 15.65 2.55 -6.30
N ILE A 12 15.30 1.66 -5.36
CA ILE A 12 15.18 0.22 -5.64
C ILE A 12 14.02 -0.05 -6.62
N ALA A 13 12.89 0.66 -6.47
CA ALA A 13 11.75 0.54 -7.40
C ALA A 13 12.09 1.03 -8.82
N GLU A 14 12.79 2.16 -8.94
CA GLU A 14 13.28 2.65 -10.24
C GLU A 14 14.28 1.68 -10.88
N LEU A 15 15.18 1.11 -10.07
CA LEU A 15 16.19 0.16 -10.54
C LEU A 15 15.57 -1.15 -11.00
N TYR A 16 14.54 -1.63 -10.29
CA TYR A 16 13.77 -2.80 -10.69
C TYR A 16 12.96 -2.55 -11.98
N GLY A 17 12.41 -1.34 -12.14
CA GLY A 17 11.75 -0.94 -13.40
C GLY A 17 12.70 -1.05 -14.60
N ARG A 18 13.93 -0.55 -14.47
CA ARG A 18 14.96 -0.68 -15.53
C ARG A 18 15.35 -2.14 -15.80
N TYR A 19 15.41 -2.98 -14.77
CA TYR A 19 15.70 -4.42 -14.92
C TYR A 19 14.63 -5.15 -15.74
N LEU A 20 13.34 -4.80 -15.55
CA LEU A 20 12.23 -5.40 -16.31
C LEU A 20 12.22 -4.98 -17.79
N ASP A 21 12.67 -3.76 -18.08
CA ASP A 21 12.77 -3.25 -19.46
C ASP A 21 13.99 -3.82 -20.19
N ASP A 22 15.17 -3.80 -19.55
CA ASP A 22 16.40 -4.40 -20.07
C ASP A 22 17.33 -4.85 -18.92
N PRO A 23 17.50 -6.17 -18.72
CA PRO A 23 18.42 -6.70 -17.70
C PRO A 23 19.88 -6.28 -17.90
N ALA A 24 20.33 -5.97 -19.12
CA ALA A 24 21.70 -5.53 -19.37
C ALA A 24 21.93 -4.06 -18.98
N SER A 25 20.86 -3.30 -18.73
CA SER A 25 20.92 -1.88 -18.32
C SER A 25 21.22 -1.69 -16.82
N VAL A 26 21.18 -2.77 -16.05
CA VAL A 26 21.36 -2.78 -14.60
C VAL A 26 22.66 -3.50 -14.26
N ASP A 27 23.31 -3.08 -13.17
CA ASP A 27 24.56 -3.69 -12.72
C ASP A 27 24.38 -5.21 -12.47
N PRO A 28 25.35 -6.07 -12.85
CA PRO A 28 25.23 -7.52 -12.74
C PRO A 28 24.91 -8.03 -11.33
N SER A 29 25.31 -7.30 -10.28
CA SER A 29 24.98 -7.66 -8.89
C SER A 29 23.48 -7.53 -8.59
N TRP A 30 22.81 -6.54 -9.18
CA TRP A 30 21.38 -6.29 -9.05
C TRP A 30 20.54 -7.20 -9.96
N VAL A 31 21.05 -7.53 -11.16
CA VAL A 31 20.44 -8.53 -12.05
C VAL A 31 20.30 -9.86 -11.32
N ARG A 32 21.38 -10.33 -10.69
CA ARG A 32 21.36 -11.58 -9.93
C ARG A 32 20.39 -11.51 -8.75
N PHE A 33 20.39 -10.40 -8.00
CA PHE A 33 19.47 -10.20 -6.89
C PHE A 33 18.00 -10.25 -7.32
N PHE A 34 17.65 -9.56 -8.41
CA PHE A 34 16.28 -9.55 -8.91
C PHE A 34 15.85 -10.88 -9.55
N HIS A 35 16.80 -11.62 -10.15
CA HIS A 35 16.56 -12.96 -10.66
C HIS A 35 16.28 -13.95 -9.52
N GLU A 36 17.09 -13.95 -8.46
CA GLU A 36 16.88 -14.79 -7.27
C GLU A 36 15.58 -14.40 -6.54
N LEU A 37 15.22 -13.11 -6.49
CA LEU A 37 13.94 -12.64 -5.94
C LEU A 37 12.71 -13.10 -6.76
N HIS A 38 12.86 -13.26 -8.07
CA HIS A 38 11.78 -13.73 -8.94
C HIS A 38 11.58 -15.25 -8.84
N ASP A 39 12.68 -16.00 -8.75
CA ASP A 39 12.64 -17.47 -8.66
C ASP A 39 12.24 -17.98 -7.27
N ASP A 40 12.67 -17.31 -6.20
CA ASP A 40 12.34 -17.69 -4.82
C ASP A 40 12.12 -16.44 -3.93
N PRO A 41 10.89 -15.88 -3.94
CA PRO A 41 10.55 -14.73 -3.09
C PRO A 41 10.60 -15.05 -1.58
N GLY A 42 10.64 -16.34 -1.20
CA GLY A 42 10.68 -16.79 0.19
C GLY A 42 12.10 -16.84 0.77
N ALA A 43 13.12 -17.09 -0.06
CA ALA A 43 14.51 -17.15 0.36
C ALA A 43 15.04 -15.83 0.95
N LEU A 44 14.52 -14.68 0.47
CA LEU A 44 14.98 -13.35 0.89
C LEU A 44 14.39 -12.87 2.23
N ALA A 45 13.37 -13.55 2.77
CA ALA A 45 12.81 -13.19 4.08
C ALA A 45 13.82 -13.35 5.23
N GLY A 46 14.88 -14.15 5.04
CA GLY A 46 15.99 -14.29 5.98
C GLY A 46 16.90 -13.05 6.06
N ASP A 47 17.15 -12.39 4.92
CA ASP A 47 18.06 -11.24 4.84
C ASP A 47 17.42 -9.93 5.28
N PHE A 48 16.09 -9.83 5.27
CA PHE A 48 15.35 -8.70 5.85
C PHE A 48 15.31 -8.69 7.38
N LYS A 49 15.78 -9.76 8.04
CA LYS A 49 15.70 -9.89 9.50
C LYS A 49 16.90 -9.26 10.21
N GLY A 50 17.18 -8.00 9.89
CA GLY A 50 18.12 -7.14 10.59
C GLY A 50 17.39 -6.09 11.43
N GLN A 51 17.15 -6.43 12.71
CA GLN A 51 16.60 -5.62 13.80
C GLN A 51 15.07 -5.42 13.85
N GLY A 52 14.46 -6.02 14.88
CA GLY A 52 13.13 -5.66 15.37
C GLY A 52 11.96 -6.55 14.93
N ALA A 53 12.11 -7.87 14.96
CA ALA A 53 11.01 -8.80 14.71
C ALA A 53 9.97 -8.77 15.85
N LEU A 54 8.95 -7.92 15.73
CA LEU A 54 7.67 -8.17 16.40
C LEU A 54 6.98 -9.30 15.66
N LYS A 55 6.87 -10.45 16.33
CA LYS A 55 6.13 -11.62 15.84
C LYS A 55 4.67 -11.21 15.66
N ARG A 56 4.21 -11.11 14.41
CA ARG A 56 2.78 -11.10 14.09
C ARG A 56 2.41 -12.52 13.67
N ASP A 57 1.45 -13.10 14.36
CA ASP A 57 0.82 -14.38 14.02
C ASP A 57 0.02 -14.21 12.71
N LEU A 58 0.70 -14.36 11.59
CA LEU A 58 0.09 -14.50 10.27
C LEU A 58 -0.42 -15.95 10.16
N LYS A 59 -1.71 -16.15 10.37
CA LYS A 59 -2.37 -17.41 10.02
C LYS A 59 -2.48 -17.48 8.50
N VAL A 60 -1.59 -18.25 7.89
CA VAL A 60 -1.65 -18.62 6.47
C VAL A 60 -2.97 -19.36 6.22
N ILE A 61 -3.93 -18.70 5.59
CA ILE A 61 -5.12 -19.33 5.03
C ILE A 61 -4.68 -19.88 3.68
N GLY A 62 -4.46 -21.20 3.58
CA GLY A 62 -4.09 -21.83 2.31
C GLY A 62 -3.36 -23.17 2.36
N ALA A 63 -3.02 -23.71 3.53
CA ALA A 63 -2.59 -25.10 3.61
C ALA A 63 -3.82 -26.01 3.61
N ALA A 64 -4.14 -26.60 2.45
CA ALA A 64 -5.15 -27.63 2.33
C ALA A 64 -4.68 -28.89 3.08
N ASP A 65 -5.39 -29.22 4.15
CA ASP A 65 -5.26 -30.49 4.86
C ASP A 65 -6.21 -31.49 4.17
N PRO A 66 -5.73 -32.62 3.60
CA PRO A 66 -6.55 -33.50 2.76
C PRO A 66 -7.56 -34.37 3.53
N ASP A 67 -7.71 -34.24 4.85
CA ASP A 67 -8.56 -35.17 5.64
C ASP A 67 -9.46 -34.52 6.71
N ALA A 68 -9.84 -33.24 6.55
CA ALA A 68 -10.78 -32.58 7.47
C ALA A 68 -12.25 -32.64 6.96
N PRO A 69 -13.22 -33.09 7.77
CA PRO A 69 -14.63 -33.18 7.36
C PRO A 69 -15.27 -31.79 7.19
N PRO A 70 -16.21 -31.61 6.24
CA PRO A 70 -16.64 -30.29 5.80
C PRO A 70 -17.54 -29.59 6.83
N PRO A 71 -17.26 -28.33 7.23
CA PRO A 71 -18.25 -27.52 7.94
C PRO A 71 -19.32 -26.98 6.98
N ALA A 72 -20.54 -26.93 7.49
CA ALA A 72 -21.78 -26.67 6.76
C ALA A 72 -21.83 -25.27 6.10
N LYS A 73 -22.47 -25.27 4.91
CA LYS A 73 -22.70 -24.13 4.02
C LYS A 73 -23.55 -23.04 4.70
N LYS A 74 -23.02 -21.82 4.77
CA LYS A 74 -23.81 -20.57 4.81
C LYS A 74 -23.23 -19.59 3.79
N ASP A 75 -23.91 -19.54 2.65
CA ASP A 75 -24.09 -18.39 1.76
C ASP A 75 -22.90 -17.45 1.50
N ALA A 76 -21.77 -18.01 1.05
CA ALA A 76 -20.66 -17.26 0.46
C ALA A 76 -20.75 -17.17 -1.09
N LYS A 77 -21.96 -17.01 -1.64
CA LYS A 77 -22.20 -16.96 -3.11
C LYS A 77 -22.63 -15.58 -3.62
N ALA A 78 -22.25 -14.51 -2.92
CA ALA A 78 -22.46 -13.14 -3.38
C ALA A 78 -21.17 -12.30 -3.52
N ALA A 79 -20.06 -12.69 -2.88
CA ALA A 79 -18.81 -11.92 -2.93
C ALA A 79 -17.80 -12.41 -3.98
N SER A 80 -18.01 -13.59 -4.59
CA SER A 80 -17.08 -14.17 -5.58
C SER A 80 -17.39 -13.82 -7.03
N ALA A 81 -18.40 -12.98 -7.29
CA ALA A 81 -18.76 -12.55 -8.65
C ALA A 81 -18.08 -11.24 -9.10
N ALA A 82 -17.49 -10.47 -8.18
CA ALA A 82 -16.85 -9.18 -8.52
C ALA A 82 -15.34 -9.28 -8.84
N VAL A 83 -14.67 -10.36 -8.42
CA VAL A 83 -13.20 -10.51 -8.64
C VAL A 83 -12.86 -11.08 -10.02
N ALA A 84 -13.86 -11.48 -10.82
CA ALA A 84 -13.67 -12.01 -12.17
C ALA A 84 -13.83 -10.96 -13.29
N ALA A 85 -14.02 -9.68 -12.95
CA ALA A 85 -14.41 -8.64 -13.89
C ALA A 85 -13.29 -7.62 -14.22
N SER A 86 -12.05 -8.07 -14.40
CA SER A 86 -11.05 -7.38 -15.25
C SER A 86 -9.75 -8.18 -15.33
N SER A 87 -9.67 -9.17 -16.22
CA SER A 87 -8.40 -9.84 -16.55
C SER A 87 -7.50 -8.98 -17.46
N ASP A 88 -7.60 -7.66 -17.37
CA ASP A 88 -6.75 -6.72 -18.10
C ASP A 88 -5.50 -6.42 -17.25
N PRO A 89 -4.29 -6.81 -17.70
CA PRO A 89 -3.05 -6.51 -17.01
C PRO A 89 -2.87 -5.01 -16.71
N ALA A 90 -3.42 -4.12 -17.54
CA ALA A 90 -3.37 -2.67 -17.31
C ALA A 90 -4.24 -2.25 -16.11
N ALA A 91 -5.45 -2.81 -15.97
CA ALA A 91 -6.34 -2.53 -14.85
C ALA A 91 -5.75 -3.00 -13.51
N ILE A 92 -5.14 -4.19 -13.51
CA ILE A 92 -4.45 -4.74 -12.32
C ILE A 92 -3.29 -3.82 -11.92
N ARG A 93 -2.47 -3.37 -12.89
CA ARG A 93 -1.36 -2.45 -12.63
C ARG A 93 -1.87 -1.11 -12.08
N GLN A 94 -2.96 -0.57 -12.61
CA GLN A 94 -3.55 0.67 -12.08
C GLN A 94 -4.04 0.50 -10.65
N ALA A 95 -4.76 -0.58 -10.34
CA ALA A 95 -5.24 -0.86 -8.98
C ALA A 95 -4.07 -0.98 -7.98
N GLN A 96 -2.96 -1.63 -8.38
CA GLN A 96 -1.75 -1.70 -7.56
C GLN A 96 -1.13 -0.32 -7.31
N LEU A 97 -1.02 0.52 -8.35
CA LEU A 97 -0.50 1.89 -8.21
C LEU A 97 -1.38 2.74 -7.30
N ASP A 98 -2.70 2.62 -7.41
CA ASP A 98 -3.64 3.34 -6.56
C ASP A 98 -3.49 2.94 -5.10
N SER A 99 -3.38 1.64 -4.81
CA SER A 99 -3.12 1.15 -3.46
C SER A 99 -1.82 1.72 -2.90
N ILE A 100 -0.73 1.72 -3.66
CA ILE A 100 0.55 2.29 -3.22
C ILE A 100 0.41 3.79 -2.91
N ARG A 101 -0.21 4.55 -3.82
CA ARG A 101 -0.44 6.00 -3.67
C ARG A 101 -1.31 6.31 -2.45
N ALA A 102 -2.39 5.56 -2.25
CA ALA A 102 -3.27 5.71 -1.09
C ALA A 102 -2.54 5.39 0.22
N LEU A 103 -1.74 4.33 0.26
CA LEU A 103 -0.95 3.99 1.46
C LEU A 103 0.13 5.06 1.76
N MET A 104 0.76 5.64 0.74
CA MET A 104 1.69 6.76 0.92
C MET A 104 1.00 8.00 1.48
N LEU A 105 -0.18 8.34 0.97
CA LEU A 105 -1.01 9.44 1.47
C LEU A 105 -1.41 9.23 2.94
N ILE A 106 -1.89 8.02 3.29
CA ILE A 106 -2.24 7.65 4.68
C ILE A 106 -1.03 7.81 5.60
N ARG A 107 0.15 7.36 5.16
CA ARG A 107 1.40 7.52 5.93
C ARG A 107 1.76 9.00 6.10
N SER A 108 1.56 9.83 5.07
CA SER A 108 1.82 11.27 5.16
C SER A 108 0.92 11.93 6.20
N TYR A 109 -0.38 11.66 6.17
CA TYR A 109 -1.34 12.14 7.16
C TYR A 109 -0.99 11.71 8.60
N ARG A 110 -0.51 10.47 8.79
CA ARG A 110 -0.05 10.00 10.11
C ARG A 110 1.10 10.82 10.68
N VAL A 111 2.03 11.25 9.84
CA VAL A 111 3.24 11.95 10.26
C VAL A 111 2.99 13.46 10.34
N ARG A 112 2.22 14.02 9.40
CA ARG A 112 2.10 15.47 9.17
C ARG A 112 0.68 16.02 9.25
N GLY A 113 -0.34 15.20 9.51
CA GLY A 113 -1.73 15.66 9.58
C GLY A 113 -1.97 16.74 10.64
N HIS A 114 -1.16 16.76 11.69
CA HIS A 114 -1.17 17.79 12.73
C HIS A 114 -0.86 19.20 12.21
N LEU A 115 -0.16 19.34 11.07
CA LEU A 115 0.10 20.63 10.44
C LEU A 115 -1.19 21.29 9.91
N GLN A 116 -2.16 20.46 9.51
CA GLN A 116 -3.46 20.90 9.02
C GLN A 116 -4.53 20.87 10.14
N ALA A 117 -4.15 20.58 11.38
CA ALA A 117 -5.10 20.55 12.48
C ALA A 117 -5.57 21.95 12.87
N GLU A 118 -6.86 22.07 13.19
CA GLU A 118 -7.46 23.34 13.61
C GLU A 118 -7.14 23.63 15.09
N LEU A 119 -5.94 24.14 15.34
CA LEU A 119 -5.43 24.46 16.68
C LEU A 119 -5.76 25.88 17.14
N ASP A 120 -6.17 26.76 16.22
CA ASP A 120 -6.48 28.16 16.53
C ASP A 120 -7.99 28.36 16.70
N PRO A 121 -8.51 28.43 17.94
CA PRO A 121 -9.93 28.66 18.19
C PRO A 121 -10.40 30.06 17.81
N LEU A 122 -9.47 30.99 17.57
CA LEU A 122 -9.77 32.37 17.17
C LEU A 122 -9.80 32.55 15.65
N GLY A 123 -9.33 31.55 14.87
CA GLY A 123 -9.34 31.57 13.41
C GLY A 123 -8.52 32.70 12.79
N LEU A 124 -7.47 33.15 13.47
CA LEU A 124 -6.55 34.18 13.03
C LEU A 124 -5.44 33.63 12.12
N SER A 125 -5.11 32.34 12.26
CA SER A 125 -4.18 31.65 11.38
C SER A 125 -4.82 31.35 10.02
N THR A 126 -4.12 31.72 8.94
CA THR A 126 -4.48 31.31 7.58
C THR A 126 -4.13 29.83 7.38
N PRO A 127 -5.07 28.99 6.88
CA PRO A 127 -4.77 27.61 6.54
C PRO A 127 -3.65 27.54 5.51
N GLU A 128 -2.52 26.95 5.89
CA GLU A 128 -1.41 26.74 4.97
C GLU A 128 -1.71 25.52 4.07
N GLN A 129 -1.35 25.63 2.80
CA GLN A 129 -1.48 24.51 1.87
C GLN A 129 -0.30 23.58 2.08
N HIS A 130 -0.58 22.32 2.42
CA HIS A 130 0.42 21.26 2.59
C HIS A 130 0.31 20.28 1.42
N PRO A 131 1.16 20.40 0.37
CA PRO A 131 1.10 19.53 -0.80
C PRO A 131 1.19 18.04 -0.45
N GLU A 132 1.90 17.70 0.62
CA GLU A 132 2.05 16.34 1.11
C GLU A 132 0.76 15.75 1.73
N LEU A 133 -0.24 16.57 2.01
CA LEU A 133 -1.57 16.16 2.47
C LEU A 133 -2.61 16.25 1.34
N ASP A 134 -2.22 16.73 0.16
CA ASP A 134 -3.09 16.77 -1.01
C ASP A 134 -2.98 15.47 -1.82
N TYR A 135 -4.12 14.82 -2.07
CA TYR A 135 -4.19 13.61 -2.90
C TYR A 135 -3.71 13.86 -4.34
N ARG A 136 -3.82 15.10 -4.83
CA ARG A 136 -3.36 15.50 -6.17
C ARG A 136 -1.85 15.33 -6.35
N THR A 137 -1.08 15.51 -5.29
CA THR A 137 0.38 15.30 -5.27
C THR A 137 0.74 13.83 -5.50
N TYR A 138 -0.16 12.90 -5.19
CA TYR A 138 0.03 11.46 -5.37
C TYR A 138 -0.49 10.96 -6.72
N GLY A 139 -0.96 11.85 -7.60
CA GLY A 139 -1.44 11.50 -8.94
C GLY A 139 -2.91 11.14 -9.01
N PHE A 140 -3.69 11.42 -7.96
CA PHE A 140 -5.14 11.36 -8.01
C PHE A 140 -5.75 12.67 -8.53
N THR A 141 -6.90 12.57 -9.16
CA THR A 141 -7.69 13.72 -9.62
C THR A 141 -9.04 13.74 -8.92
N ASP A 142 -9.79 14.83 -9.07
CA ASP A 142 -11.13 14.96 -8.49
C ASP A 142 -12.10 13.90 -9.05
N ALA A 143 -11.84 13.38 -10.26
CA ALA A 143 -12.59 12.28 -10.85
C ALA A 143 -12.35 10.93 -10.16
N ASP A 144 -11.24 10.79 -9.42
CA ASP A 144 -10.86 9.56 -8.72
C ASP A 144 -11.45 9.47 -7.31
N LEU A 145 -12.12 10.51 -6.82
CA LEU A 145 -12.64 10.57 -5.45
C LEU A 145 -13.59 9.42 -5.12
N ASP A 146 -14.37 8.96 -6.09
CA ASP A 146 -15.36 7.91 -5.91
C ASP A 146 -14.85 6.52 -6.34
N ARG A 147 -13.56 6.39 -6.71
CA ARG A 147 -12.93 5.09 -7.02
C ARG A 147 -12.65 4.31 -5.75
N GLU A 148 -12.96 3.01 -5.76
CA GLU A 148 -12.59 2.09 -4.70
C GLU A 148 -11.11 1.70 -4.80
N ILE A 149 -10.40 1.82 -3.67
CA ILE A 149 -8.98 1.50 -3.55
C ILE A 149 -8.80 0.49 -2.42
N PHE A 150 -8.02 -0.56 -2.69
CA PHE A 150 -7.61 -1.51 -1.66
C PHE A 150 -6.53 -0.91 -0.77
N ILE A 151 -6.72 -0.97 0.55
CA ILE A 151 -5.85 -0.35 1.55
C ILE A 151 -5.48 -1.30 2.71
N ASP A 152 -5.66 -2.61 2.55
CA ASP A 152 -5.17 -3.65 3.47
C ASP A 152 -5.49 -3.38 4.96
N ASN A 153 -6.72 -2.96 5.26
CA ASN A 153 -7.20 -2.72 6.62
C ASN A 153 -6.40 -1.69 7.44
N VAL A 154 -5.54 -0.86 6.82
CA VAL A 154 -4.73 0.12 7.57
C VAL A 154 -5.58 1.20 8.25
N LEU A 155 -6.82 1.41 7.78
CA LEU A 155 -7.84 2.26 8.38
C LEU A 155 -9.02 1.46 8.98
N GLY A 156 -8.85 0.14 9.17
CA GLY A 156 -9.94 -0.77 9.57
C GLY A 156 -10.93 -1.10 8.44
N LEU A 157 -10.58 -0.75 7.20
CA LEU A 157 -11.34 -1.01 5.99
C LEU A 157 -10.42 -1.73 4.99
N GLU A 158 -10.88 -2.82 4.40
CA GLU A 158 -10.11 -3.56 3.40
C GLU A 158 -9.99 -2.75 2.09
N THR A 159 -11.12 -2.22 1.64
CA THR A 159 -11.25 -1.29 0.52
C THR A 159 -12.02 -0.05 0.97
N ALA A 160 -11.73 1.10 0.37
CA ALA A 160 -12.47 2.34 0.61
C ALA A 160 -12.38 3.27 -0.61
N THR A 161 -13.38 4.13 -0.78
CA THR A 161 -13.28 5.20 -1.78
C THR A 161 -12.24 6.23 -1.36
N LEU A 162 -11.56 6.88 -2.32
CA LEU A 162 -10.60 7.94 -2.01
C LEU A 162 -11.24 9.06 -1.16
N ARG A 163 -12.50 9.41 -1.43
CA ARG A 163 -13.32 10.32 -0.62
C ARG A 163 -13.42 9.86 0.83
N LYS A 164 -13.71 8.57 1.06
CA LYS A 164 -13.82 8.02 2.41
C LYS A 164 -12.48 7.98 3.12
N ILE A 165 -11.41 7.62 2.41
CA ILE A 165 -10.04 7.65 2.94
C ILE A 165 -9.70 9.06 3.41
N MET A 166 -9.89 10.08 2.56
CA MET A 166 -9.63 11.48 2.91
C MET A 166 -10.44 11.96 4.12
N GLN A 167 -11.71 11.56 4.21
CA GLN A 167 -12.55 11.88 5.36
C GLN A 167 -11.97 11.30 6.65
N VAL A 168 -11.69 9.98 6.67
CA VAL A 168 -11.14 9.31 7.86
C VAL A 168 -9.80 9.91 8.28
N LEU A 169 -8.94 10.24 7.32
CA LEU A 169 -7.64 10.85 7.59
C LEU A 169 -7.76 12.23 8.24
N ARG A 170 -8.66 13.09 7.73
CA ARG A 170 -8.90 14.41 8.32
C ARG A 170 -9.52 14.30 9.70
N ASP A 171 -10.52 13.44 9.88
CA ASP A 171 -11.19 13.23 11.17
C ASP A 171 -10.22 12.67 12.23
N THR A 172 -9.23 11.86 11.82
CA THR A 172 -8.30 11.21 12.75
C THR A 172 -7.06 12.07 13.05
N TYR A 173 -6.49 12.74 12.05
CA TYR A 173 -5.18 13.39 12.17
C TYR A 173 -5.21 14.91 12.09
N CYS A 174 -6.32 15.50 11.61
CA CYS A 174 -6.48 16.95 11.49
C CYS A 174 -7.61 17.50 12.39
N ALA A 175 -8.23 16.65 13.20
CA ALA A 175 -9.25 17.10 14.14
C ALA A 175 -8.65 17.98 15.24
N ARG A 176 -9.52 18.81 15.82
CA ARG A 176 -9.22 19.64 16.98
C ARG A 176 -8.97 18.72 18.18
N ILE A 177 -7.78 18.81 18.77
CA ILE A 177 -7.42 18.17 20.05
C ILE A 177 -7.56 19.21 21.16
#